data_AF-A0A1I5SX50-F1
#
_entry.id   AF-A0A1I5SX50-F1
#
_cell.length_a   1.000
_cell.length_b   1.000
_cell.length_c   1.000
_cell.angle_alpha   90.00
_cell.angle_beta   90.00
_cell.angle_gamma   90.00
#
_symmetry.space_group_name_H-M   'P 1'
#
loop_
_entity.id
_entity.type
_entity.pdbx_description
1 polymer ?
#
loop_
_entity_poly.entity_id
_entity_poly.type
_entity_poly.pdbx_seq_one_letter_code
_entity_poly.pdbx_strand_id
1 'polypeptide(L)'
;MSNKQRKKGGRELDEPFESYHHDHYPFQPVNHVRVDSWKRAVQDVISDVTAQVLYLHPDERTCFRLIERFKAAWFSRISADHFSHETSYYLHLIQISGHLLPLLEGGSGTLAGWLKYQPAPGAEETLTVPVVKQADRLKLYVFETDPAILSRLADMAAYHVLCSSALFPDLLEIDSAGDGHSSIHTLSSFKRKQDG
;
A
#
# COMPACT_ATOMS: atom_id res chain seq x y z
N MET A 1 -55.01 15.31 -16.18
CA MET A 1 -54.75 15.11 -14.74
C MET A 1 -53.38 14.50 -14.58
N SER A 2 -52.53 15.19 -13.81
CA SER A 2 -51.12 14.91 -13.57
C SER A 2 -50.96 13.75 -12.61
N ASN A 3 -50.02 12.83 -12.84
CA ASN A 3 -49.38 12.11 -11.75
C ASN A 3 -47.86 12.15 -11.93
N LYS A 4 -47.27 13.01 -11.11
CA LYS A 4 -45.84 13.26 -10.90
C LYS A 4 -45.34 12.37 -9.77
N GLN A 5 -44.02 12.13 -9.77
CA GLN A 5 -43.17 11.58 -8.69
C GLN A 5 -43.15 10.04 -8.59
N ARG A 6 -42.00 9.36 -8.45
CA ARG A 6 -40.72 9.76 -7.86
C ARG A 6 -39.52 9.19 -8.64
N LYS A 7 -38.65 10.08 -9.15
CA LYS A 7 -37.20 9.80 -9.23
C LYS A 7 -36.68 9.83 -7.80
N LYS A 8 -36.27 8.69 -7.24
CA LYS A 8 -35.27 8.68 -6.17
C LYS A 8 -33.92 8.62 -6.87
N GLY A 9 -33.31 9.80 -7.03
CA GLY A 9 -31.86 9.86 -7.23
C GLY A 9 -31.21 9.34 -5.97
N GLY A 10 -30.60 8.16 -6.05
CA GLY A 10 -29.54 7.81 -5.13
C GLY A 10 -28.39 8.75 -5.46
N ARG A 11 -28.01 9.61 -4.51
CA ARG A 11 -26.66 10.16 -4.52
C ARG A 11 -25.76 8.96 -4.30
N GLU A 12 -25.08 8.51 -5.34
CA GLU A 12 -23.78 7.86 -5.16
C GLU A 12 -22.94 8.91 -4.41
N LEU A 13 -22.68 8.63 -3.14
CA LEU A 13 -21.78 9.46 -2.35
C LEU A 13 -20.40 9.20 -2.93
N ASP A 14 -19.82 10.24 -3.55
CA ASP A 14 -18.42 10.28 -3.94
C ASP A 14 -17.57 10.07 -2.69
N GLU A 15 -17.22 8.82 -2.38
CA GLU A 15 -16.39 8.52 -1.22
C GLU A 15 -14.93 8.86 -1.54
N PRO A 16 -14.28 9.71 -0.73
CA PRO A 16 -12.87 9.98 -0.88
C PRO A 16 -12.06 8.71 -0.60
N PHE A 17 -10.91 8.56 -1.24
CA PHE A 17 -9.99 7.43 -1.03
C PHE A 17 -9.54 7.27 0.44
N GLU A 18 -9.67 8.32 1.25
CA GLU A 18 -9.44 8.27 2.70
C GLU A 18 -10.54 7.53 3.48
N SER A 19 -11.75 7.39 2.92
CA SER A 19 -12.93 6.79 3.59
C SER A 19 -12.80 5.29 3.87
N TYR A 20 -11.94 4.59 3.12
CA TYR A 20 -11.66 3.15 3.32
C TYR A 20 -11.00 2.84 4.67
N HIS A 21 -10.64 3.87 5.45
CA HIS A 21 -10.17 3.69 6.83
C HIS A 21 -11.27 3.16 7.77
N HIS A 22 -12.56 3.35 7.47
CA HIS A 22 -13.65 3.14 8.45
C HIS A 22 -14.76 2.13 8.09
N ASP A 23 -14.90 1.66 6.85
CA ASP A 23 -16.03 0.78 6.48
C ASP A 23 -15.71 -0.70 6.20
N HIS A 24 -16.64 -1.56 6.64
CA HIS A 24 -16.62 -3.03 6.68
C HIS A 24 -17.14 -3.70 5.37
N TYR A 25 -16.63 -3.33 4.19
CA TYR A 25 -17.08 -3.98 2.95
C TYR A 25 -15.94 -4.71 2.21
N PRO A 26 -15.98 -6.05 2.10
CA PRO A 26 -14.95 -6.82 1.42
C PRO A 26 -15.38 -7.10 -0.03
N PHE A 27 -14.66 -6.57 -1.00
CA PHE A 27 -14.65 -7.16 -2.34
C PHE A 27 -13.57 -8.24 -2.38
N GLN A 28 -13.95 -9.46 -2.74
CA GLN A 28 -13.20 -10.68 -2.48
C GLN A 28 -12.68 -11.36 -3.76
N PRO A 29 -11.36 -11.43 -3.96
CA PRO A 29 -10.75 -12.48 -4.76
C PRO A 29 -10.48 -13.72 -3.91
N VAL A 30 -10.79 -14.89 -4.46
CA VAL A 30 -10.48 -16.20 -3.90
C VAL A 30 -9.00 -16.50 -4.15
N ASN A 31 -8.19 -16.69 -3.11
CA ASN A 31 -7.05 -17.62 -3.06
C ASN A 31 -6.35 -17.59 -1.70
N HIS A 32 -6.09 -18.75 -1.11
CA HIS A 32 -5.39 -18.90 0.18
C HIS A 32 -3.91 -18.49 0.06
N VAL A 33 -3.58 -17.29 0.51
CA VAL A 33 -2.18 -16.92 0.80
C VAL A 33 -2.12 -16.40 2.21
N ARG A 34 -1.57 -17.21 3.13
CA ARG A 34 -1.28 -16.73 4.47
C ARG A 34 -0.01 -15.89 4.40
N VAL A 35 -0.12 -14.59 4.65
CA VAL A 35 1.05 -13.74 4.86
C VAL A 35 1.59 -14.06 6.25
N ASP A 36 2.86 -14.44 6.36
CA ASP A 36 3.46 -14.73 7.66
C ASP A 36 3.33 -13.52 8.60
N SER A 37 3.04 -13.77 9.88
CA SER A 37 2.80 -12.71 10.87
C SER A 37 3.96 -11.73 11.01
N TRP A 38 5.20 -12.23 10.85
CA TRP A 38 6.40 -11.39 10.88
C TRP A 38 6.52 -10.51 9.63
N LYS A 39 6.19 -11.02 8.43
CA LYS A 39 6.16 -10.23 7.19
C LYS A 39 5.15 -9.09 7.29
N ARG A 40 3.99 -9.35 7.91
CA ARG A 40 3.00 -8.31 8.22
C ARG A 40 3.57 -7.25 9.14
N ALA A 41 4.14 -7.65 10.27
CA ALA A 41 4.69 -6.71 11.22
C ALA A 41 5.76 -5.80 10.56
N VAL A 42 6.59 -6.36 9.68
CA VAL A 42 7.54 -5.60 8.87
C VAL A 42 6.85 -4.68 7.88
N GLN A 43 5.82 -5.15 7.16
CA GLN A 43 5.01 -4.32 6.27
C GLN A 43 4.39 -3.12 7.00
N ASP A 44 3.88 -3.33 8.21
CA ASP A 44 3.27 -2.27 9.02
C ASP A 44 4.31 -1.22 9.39
N VAL A 45 5.54 -1.63 9.76
CA VAL A 45 6.65 -0.69 10.00
C VAL A 45 7.01 0.08 8.73
N ILE A 46 7.14 -0.60 7.59
CA ILE A 46 7.45 0.05 6.30
C ILE A 46 6.39 1.09 5.95
N SER A 47 5.12 0.73 6.17
CA SER A 47 3.97 1.56 5.86
C SER A 47 3.90 2.80 6.77
N ASP A 48 4.09 2.60 8.08
CA ASP A 48 4.15 3.68 9.07
C ASP A 48 5.30 4.64 8.77
N VAL A 49 6.50 4.12 8.48
CA VAL A 49 7.69 4.93 8.20
C VAL A 49 7.51 5.71 6.90
N THR A 50 7.06 5.06 5.83
CA THR A 50 6.80 5.71 4.55
C THR A 50 5.81 6.86 4.71
N ALA A 51 4.69 6.63 5.39
CA ALA A 51 3.70 7.66 5.62
C ALA A 51 4.25 8.83 6.46
N GLN A 52 4.92 8.54 7.58
CA GLN A 52 5.54 9.58 8.42
C GLN A 52 6.51 10.45 7.62
N VAL A 53 7.28 9.85 6.70
CA VAL A 53 8.28 10.56 5.88
C VAL A 53 7.62 11.40 4.80
N LEU A 54 6.56 10.92 4.18
CA LEU A 54 5.84 11.67 3.14
C LEU A 54 5.13 12.92 3.69
N TYR A 55 4.84 12.95 5.00
CA TYR A 55 4.36 14.15 5.68
C TYR A 55 5.43 15.19 5.99
N LEU A 56 6.72 14.82 5.93
CA LEU A 56 7.83 15.77 6.13
C LEU A 56 8.08 16.59 4.86
N HIS A 57 8.63 17.79 5.07
CA HIS A 57 9.14 18.59 3.96
C HIS A 57 10.28 17.84 3.25
N PRO A 58 10.41 17.91 1.90
CA PRO A 58 11.46 17.20 1.17
C PRO A 58 12.87 17.41 1.73
N ASP A 59 13.21 18.63 2.13
CA ASP A 59 14.54 18.96 2.70
C ASP A 59 14.82 18.28 4.06
N GLU A 60 13.80 17.78 4.74
CA GLU A 60 13.93 17.09 6.03
C GLU A 60 14.11 15.57 5.89
N ARG A 61 13.92 15.02 4.68
CA ARG A 61 13.97 13.58 4.36
C ARG A 61 15.41 13.06 4.26
N THR A 62 16.24 13.37 5.24
CA THR A 62 17.65 12.94 5.27
C THR A 62 17.81 11.49 5.76
N CYS A 63 18.84 10.78 5.30
CA CYS A 63 19.14 9.41 5.77
C CYS A 63 19.09 9.27 7.29
N PHE A 64 19.68 10.24 8.01
CA PHE A 64 19.68 10.26 9.48
C PHE A 64 18.26 10.22 10.06
N ARG A 65 17.38 11.12 9.62
CA ARG A 65 15.99 11.20 10.09
C ARG A 65 15.19 9.95 9.74
N LEU A 66 15.41 9.40 8.54
CA LEU A 66 14.76 8.17 8.10
C LEU A 66 15.16 6.99 8.98
N ILE A 67 16.44 6.86 9.30
CA ILE A 67 16.95 5.82 10.20
C ILE A 67 16.35 5.99 11.60
N GLU A 68 16.27 7.21 12.14
CA GLU A 68 15.64 7.47 13.45
C GLU A 68 14.17 7.01 13.47
N ARG A 69 13.40 7.41 12.45
CA ARG A 69 11.98 7.05 12.30
C ARG A 69 11.81 5.54 12.16
N PHE A 70 12.63 4.92 11.33
CA PHE A 70 12.59 3.47 11.11
C PHE A 70 12.89 2.71 12.39
N LYS A 71 13.97 3.05 13.12
CA LYS A 71 14.29 2.43 14.41
C LYS A 71 13.15 2.58 15.41
N ALA A 72 12.56 3.78 15.53
CA ALA A 72 11.48 4.02 16.47
C ALA A 72 10.21 3.21 16.13
N ALA A 73 9.80 3.19 14.86
CA ALA A 73 8.66 2.38 14.40
C ALA A 73 8.94 0.88 14.60
N TRP A 74 10.16 0.45 14.28
CA TRP A 74 10.57 -0.94 14.44
C TRP A 74 10.47 -1.42 15.89
N PHE A 75 11.11 -0.70 16.82
CA PHE A 75 11.11 -1.07 18.24
C PHE A 75 9.72 -1.06 18.88
N SER A 76 8.80 -0.24 18.36
CA SER A 76 7.44 -0.12 18.91
C SER A 76 6.45 -1.15 18.34
N ARG A 77 6.71 -1.69 17.14
CA ARG A 77 5.74 -2.53 16.42
C ARG A 77 6.15 -3.98 16.25
N ILE A 78 7.45 -4.29 16.28
CA ILE A 78 7.93 -5.66 16.09
C ILE A 78 8.07 -6.36 17.44
N SER A 79 7.32 -7.45 17.65
CA SER A 79 7.44 -8.29 18.84
C SER A 79 8.83 -8.92 18.93
N ALA A 80 9.38 -8.97 20.16
CA ALA A 80 10.60 -9.70 20.50
C ALA A 80 10.56 -11.18 20.08
N ASP A 81 9.37 -11.78 20.02
CA ASP A 81 9.21 -13.19 19.61
C ASP A 81 9.56 -13.41 18.13
N HIS A 82 9.50 -12.38 17.29
CA HIS A 82 9.95 -12.46 15.90
C HIS A 82 11.49 -12.47 15.78
N PHE A 83 12.21 -12.23 16.87
CA PHE A 83 13.68 -12.16 16.92
C PHE A 83 14.32 -13.53 17.16
N SER A 84 13.53 -14.60 17.38
CA SER A 84 14.04 -15.98 17.49
C SER A 84 14.79 -16.46 16.23
N HIS A 85 14.73 -15.70 15.14
CA HIS A 85 15.47 -15.90 13.89
C HIS A 85 16.57 -14.83 13.72
N GLU A 86 17.45 -14.66 14.72
CA GLU A 86 18.41 -13.55 14.83
C GLU A 86 19.12 -13.19 13.51
N THR A 87 19.60 -14.17 12.74
CA THR A 87 20.26 -13.90 11.46
C THR A 87 19.30 -13.33 10.40
N SER A 88 18.13 -13.92 10.22
CA SER A 88 17.11 -13.42 9.29
C SER A 88 16.66 -12.01 9.68
N TYR A 89 16.48 -11.76 10.97
CA TYR A 89 16.14 -10.45 11.52
C TYR A 89 17.14 -9.35 11.11
N TYR A 90 18.44 -9.56 11.37
CA TYR A 90 19.46 -8.56 11.02
C TYR A 90 19.63 -8.41 9.51
N LEU A 91 19.53 -9.51 8.75
CA LEU A 91 19.57 -9.46 7.29
C LEU A 91 18.42 -8.61 6.72
N HIS A 92 17.21 -8.73 7.27
CA HIS A 92 16.08 -7.92 6.84
C HIS A 92 16.21 -6.45 7.23
N LEU A 93 16.73 -6.14 8.42
CA LEU A 93 17.03 -4.76 8.78
C LEU A 93 18.06 -4.12 7.85
N ILE A 94 19.12 -4.85 7.54
CA ILE A 94 20.15 -4.41 6.57
C ILE A 94 19.49 -4.20 5.21
N GLN A 95 18.63 -5.12 4.79
CA GLN A 95 17.95 -5.04 3.51
C GLN A 95 17.02 -3.84 3.40
N ILE A 96 16.14 -3.61 4.38
CA ILE A 96 15.25 -2.43 4.40
C ILE A 96 16.08 -1.14 4.46
N SER A 97 17.15 -1.13 5.25
CA SER A 97 18.04 0.03 5.35
C SER A 97 18.82 0.29 4.05
N GLY A 98 19.12 -0.75 3.27
CA GLY A 98 19.85 -0.66 2.00
C GLY A 98 18.98 -0.38 0.77
N HIS A 99 17.70 -0.77 0.80
CA HIS A 99 16.80 -0.61 -0.35
C HIS A 99 15.72 0.45 -0.12
N LEU A 100 14.99 0.39 0.99
CA LEU A 100 13.86 1.30 1.22
C LEU A 100 14.31 2.69 1.62
N LEU A 101 15.18 2.82 2.63
CA LEU A 101 15.54 4.14 3.16
C LEU A 101 16.19 5.06 2.10
N PRO A 102 17.07 4.58 1.21
CA PRO A 102 17.62 5.42 0.13
C PRO A 102 16.54 5.90 -0.86
N LEU A 103 15.54 5.07 -1.14
CA LEU A 103 14.41 5.46 -2.00
C LEU A 103 13.58 6.59 -1.36
N LEU A 104 13.43 6.57 -0.04
CA LEU A 104 12.71 7.59 0.70
C LEU A 104 13.53 8.89 0.89
N GLU A 105 14.86 8.82 0.92
CA GLU A 105 15.76 9.96 1.13
C GLU A 105 15.66 11.01 0.00
N GLY A 106 15.60 10.55 -1.24
CA GLY A 106 15.40 11.39 -2.42
C GLY A 106 13.99 11.32 -3.01
N GLY A 107 13.06 10.67 -2.30
CA GLY A 107 11.74 10.32 -2.81
C GLY A 107 10.91 11.57 -3.10
N SER A 108 10.51 11.75 -4.36
CA SER A 108 9.49 12.73 -4.75
C SER A 108 8.09 12.16 -4.53
N GLY A 109 7.11 13.04 -4.31
CA GLY A 109 5.70 12.67 -4.21
C GLY A 109 5.05 12.96 -2.86
N THR A 110 3.75 12.69 -2.81
CA THR A 110 2.88 12.91 -1.66
C THR A 110 2.06 11.66 -1.35
N LEU A 111 1.68 11.47 -0.10
CA LEU A 111 0.72 10.43 0.25
C LEU A 111 -0.62 10.74 -0.42
N ALA A 112 -1.09 9.81 -1.27
CA ALA A 112 -2.40 9.89 -1.90
C ALA A 112 -3.47 9.15 -1.11
N GLY A 113 -3.07 8.21 -0.26
CA GLY A 113 -3.90 7.54 0.73
C GLY A 113 -3.41 6.12 1.00
N TRP A 114 -4.31 5.17 1.19
CA TRP A 114 -3.99 3.83 1.68
C TRP A 114 -4.73 2.74 0.93
N LEU A 115 -4.04 1.64 0.67
CA LEU A 115 -4.60 0.41 0.15
C LEU A 115 -4.69 -0.61 1.28
N LYS A 116 -5.88 -1.10 1.57
CA LYS A 116 -6.06 -2.26 2.46
C LYS A 116 -6.11 -3.52 1.61
N TYR A 117 -5.20 -4.44 1.87
CA TYR A 117 -5.14 -5.77 1.25
C TYR A 117 -5.50 -6.83 2.27
N GLN A 118 -6.57 -7.58 1.99
CA GLN A 118 -6.95 -8.76 2.75
C GLN A 118 -6.66 -9.99 1.88
N PRO A 119 -5.76 -10.90 2.29
CA PRO A 119 -5.34 -12.00 1.44
C PRO A 119 -6.41 -13.06 1.22
N ALA A 120 -7.43 -13.13 2.08
CA ALA A 120 -8.55 -14.07 1.91
C ALA A 120 -9.87 -13.53 2.48
N PRO A 121 -11.01 -13.94 1.89
CA PRO A 121 -12.35 -13.78 2.46
C PRO A 121 -12.43 -14.12 3.95
N GLY A 122 -12.74 -13.13 4.79
CA GLY A 122 -12.92 -13.36 6.23
C GLY A 122 -11.63 -13.58 7.01
N ALA A 123 -10.46 -13.38 6.41
CA ALA A 123 -9.22 -13.31 7.18
C ALA A 123 -9.27 -12.10 8.12
N GLU A 124 -9.01 -12.27 9.41
CA GLU A 124 -8.88 -11.13 10.34
C GLU A 124 -7.72 -10.19 9.96
N GLU A 125 -6.87 -10.67 9.06
CA GLU A 125 -5.58 -10.13 8.74
C GLU A 125 -5.64 -9.23 7.50
N THR A 126 -5.44 -7.92 7.70
CA THR A 126 -5.32 -6.94 6.61
C THR A 126 -3.95 -6.29 6.62
N LEU A 127 -3.31 -6.15 5.45
CA LEU A 127 -2.15 -5.29 5.25
C LEU A 127 -2.62 -3.91 4.82
N THR A 128 -2.04 -2.86 5.38
CA THR A 128 -2.31 -1.48 4.93
C THR A 128 -1.05 -0.95 4.29
N VAL A 129 -1.14 -0.50 3.03
CA VAL A 129 0.00 -0.02 2.25
C VAL A 129 -0.24 1.43 1.83
N PRO A 130 0.69 2.36 2.07
CA PRO A 130 0.53 3.74 1.62
C PRO A 130 0.65 3.80 0.10
N VAL A 131 -0.26 4.53 -0.53
CA VAL A 131 -0.21 4.86 -1.95
C VAL A 131 0.44 6.22 -2.11
N VAL A 132 1.58 6.26 -2.78
CA VAL A 132 2.34 7.49 -3.00
C VAL A 132 2.07 7.99 -4.41
N LYS A 133 1.61 9.23 -4.55
CA LYS A 133 1.43 9.86 -5.86
C LYS A 133 2.69 10.62 -6.24
N GLN A 134 3.24 10.24 -7.38
CA GLN A 134 4.31 10.96 -8.09
C GLN A 134 3.74 11.61 -9.36
N ALA A 135 4.59 12.30 -10.11
CA ALA A 135 4.16 13.05 -11.30
C ALA A 135 3.58 12.14 -12.40
N ASP A 136 4.16 10.97 -12.63
CA ASP A 136 3.84 10.06 -13.73
C ASP A 136 3.34 8.67 -13.28
N ARG A 137 3.36 8.40 -11.98
CA ARG A 137 2.99 7.09 -11.41
C ARG A 137 2.41 7.18 -10.00
N LEU A 138 1.68 6.14 -9.63
CA LEU A 138 1.45 5.75 -8.24
C LEU A 138 2.54 4.77 -7.83
N LYS A 139 2.95 4.84 -6.56
CA LYS A 139 4.03 4.01 -6.03
C LYS A 139 3.60 3.39 -4.70
N LEU A 140 3.81 2.08 -4.59
CA LEU A 140 3.54 1.25 -3.41
C LEU A 140 4.86 0.66 -2.91
N TYR A 141 5.04 0.62 -1.59
CA TYR A 141 6.18 -0.05 -0.96
C TYR A 141 5.69 -1.25 -0.18
N VAL A 142 6.15 -2.45 -0.56
CA VAL A 142 5.72 -3.70 0.07
C VAL A 142 6.88 -4.60 0.46
N PHE A 143 6.71 -5.42 1.49
CA PHE A 143 7.67 -6.42 1.94
C PHE A 143 7.48 -7.79 1.27
N GLU A 144 6.68 -7.83 0.19
CA GLU A 144 6.37 -9.07 -0.50
C GLU A 144 7.24 -9.25 -1.74
N THR A 145 7.68 -10.49 -1.98
CA THR A 145 8.53 -10.87 -3.11
C THR A 145 7.84 -11.87 -4.04
N ASP A 146 6.75 -12.51 -3.59
CA ASP A 146 5.98 -13.45 -4.42
C ASP A 146 5.27 -12.70 -5.58
N PRO A 147 5.61 -13.00 -6.86
CA PRO A 147 5.00 -12.35 -8.00
C PRO A 147 3.47 -12.49 -8.08
N ALA A 148 2.91 -13.61 -7.59
CA ALA A 148 1.47 -13.83 -7.60
C ALA A 148 0.74 -12.96 -6.57
N ILE A 149 1.40 -12.60 -5.47
CA ILE A 149 0.85 -11.66 -4.49
C ILE A 149 1.00 -10.24 -5.00
N LEU A 150 2.16 -9.89 -5.55
CA LEU A 150 2.42 -8.58 -6.15
C LEU A 150 1.46 -8.26 -7.30
N SER A 151 1.17 -9.22 -8.18
CA SER A 151 0.18 -9.06 -9.24
C SER A 151 -1.21 -8.81 -8.67
N ARG A 152 -1.64 -9.54 -7.63
CA ARG A 152 -2.94 -9.31 -6.98
C ARG A 152 -3.03 -7.95 -6.31
N LEU A 153 -1.93 -7.47 -5.74
CA LEU A 153 -1.85 -6.13 -5.18
C LEU A 153 -2.02 -5.06 -6.26
N ALA A 154 -1.40 -5.27 -7.43
CA ALA A 154 -1.56 -4.39 -8.59
C ALA A 154 -3.02 -4.35 -9.07
N ASP A 155 -3.68 -5.50 -9.18
CA ASP A 155 -5.08 -5.61 -9.57
C ASP A 155 -6.00 -4.85 -8.58
N MET A 156 -5.75 -5.01 -7.27
CA MET A 156 -6.51 -4.30 -6.23
C MET A 156 -6.26 -2.80 -6.27
N ALA A 157 -5.01 -2.37 -6.38
CA ALA A 157 -4.67 -0.96 -6.51
C ALA A 157 -5.36 -0.34 -7.74
N ALA A 158 -5.35 -1.05 -8.88
CA ALA A 158 -6.07 -0.63 -10.08
C ALA A 158 -7.56 -0.47 -9.81
N TYR A 159 -8.22 -1.48 -9.21
CA TYR A 159 -9.63 -1.39 -8.83
C TYR A 159 -9.93 -0.15 -7.97
N HIS A 160 -9.14 0.09 -6.93
CA HIS A 160 -9.37 1.25 -6.04
C HIS A 160 -9.15 2.60 -6.73
N VAL A 161 -8.15 2.71 -7.60
CA VAL A 161 -7.93 3.91 -8.42
C VAL A 161 -9.12 4.13 -9.36
N LEU A 162 -9.66 3.06 -9.95
CA LEU A 162 -10.82 3.13 -10.85
C LEU A 162 -12.11 3.56 -10.14
N CYS A 163 -12.30 3.11 -8.89
CA CYS A 163 -13.44 3.50 -8.07
C CYS A 163 -13.31 4.91 -7.48
N SER A 164 -12.13 5.53 -7.57
CA SER A 164 -11.90 6.89 -7.09
C SER A 164 -12.24 7.93 -8.16
N SER A 165 -12.89 9.02 -7.76
CA SER A 165 -13.13 10.19 -8.62
C SER A 165 -11.87 11.05 -8.85
N ALA A 166 -10.79 10.80 -8.10
CA ALA A 166 -9.54 11.53 -8.22
C ALA A 166 -8.74 11.14 -9.48
N LEU A 167 -8.09 12.15 -10.09
CA LEU A 167 -7.17 11.93 -11.21
C LEU A 167 -5.82 11.39 -10.70
N PHE A 168 -5.54 10.15 -11.10
CA PHE A 168 -4.29 9.47 -10.83
C PHE A 168 -3.50 9.17 -12.10
N PRO A 169 -2.16 9.08 -12.01
CA PRO A 169 -1.36 8.60 -13.12
C PRO A 169 -1.73 7.16 -13.53
N ASP A 170 -1.51 6.82 -14.80
CA ASP A 170 -1.87 5.50 -15.35
C ASP A 170 -0.86 4.39 -15.02
N LEU A 171 0.31 4.75 -14.48
CA LEU A 171 1.33 3.79 -14.08
C LEU A 171 1.25 3.50 -12.59
N LEU A 172 1.41 2.23 -12.22
CA LEU A 172 1.58 1.77 -10.86
C LEU A 172 2.92 1.07 -10.73
N GLU A 173 3.78 1.58 -9.86
CA GLU A 173 5.03 0.95 -9.47
C GLU A 173 4.89 0.30 -8.10
N ILE A 174 5.29 -0.96 -8.00
CA ILE A 174 5.34 -1.70 -6.74
C ILE A 174 6.79 -2.03 -6.46
N ASP A 175 7.35 -1.39 -5.43
CA ASP A 175 8.68 -1.66 -4.91
C ASP A 175 8.61 -2.70 -3.80
N SER A 176 9.29 -3.81 -4.01
CA SER A 176 9.52 -4.82 -2.98
C SER A 176 10.73 -4.42 -2.15
N ALA A 177 10.52 -4.06 -0.88
CA ALA A 177 11.57 -3.94 0.11
C ALA A 177 12.16 -5.31 0.53
N GLY A 178 11.48 -6.40 0.17
CA GLY A 178 11.88 -7.78 0.50
C GLY A 178 12.94 -8.37 -0.43
N ASP A 179 13.17 -7.78 -1.61
CA ASP A 179 14.25 -8.17 -2.54
C ASP A 179 14.85 -6.98 -3.32
N GLY A 180 14.30 -5.77 -3.16
CA GLY A 180 14.76 -4.57 -3.85
C GLY A 180 14.29 -4.45 -5.30
N HIS A 181 13.44 -5.37 -5.78
CA HIS A 181 12.90 -5.32 -7.13
C HIS A 181 11.68 -4.40 -7.24
N SER A 182 11.57 -3.73 -8.38
CA SER A 182 10.41 -2.92 -8.74
C SER A 182 9.67 -3.54 -9.90
N SER A 183 8.33 -3.44 -9.88
CA SER A 183 7.47 -3.86 -10.99
C SER A 183 6.54 -2.73 -11.39
N ILE A 184 6.36 -2.54 -12.70
CA ILE A 184 5.51 -1.46 -13.25
C ILE A 184 4.31 -2.09 -13.96
N HIS A 185 3.12 -1.60 -13.61
CA HIS A 185 1.84 -2.04 -14.11
C HIS A 185 1.09 -0.87 -14.75
N THR A 186 0.30 -1.13 -15.78
CA THR A 186 -0.54 -0.10 -16.43
C THR A 186 -1.98 -0.23 -15.97
N LEU A 187 -2.51 0.80 -15.31
CA LEU A 187 -3.84 0.77 -14.69
C LEU A 187 -4.97 0.69 -15.73
N SER A 188 -4.84 1.37 -16.87
CA SER A 188 -5.80 1.32 -17.98
C SER A 188 -5.94 -0.07 -18.63
N SER A 189 -4.94 -0.94 -18.50
CA SER A 189 -5.04 -2.33 -18.97
C SER A 189 -6.10 -3.13 -18.20
N PHE A 190 -6.42 -2.72 -16.98
CA PHE A 190 -7.46 -3.32 -16.15
C PHE A 190 -8.88 -2.88 -16.55
N LYS A 191 -9.06 -1.64 -17.02
CA LYS A 191 -10.36 -1.18 -17.56
C LYS A 191 -10.83 -2.08 -18.69
N ARG A 192 -9.93 -2.41 -19.63
CA ARG A 192 -10.26 -3.29 -20.78
C ARG A 192 -10.63 -4.72 -20.40
N LYS A 193 -10.20 -5.22 -19.24
CA LYS A 193 -10.55 -6.56 -18.74
C LYS A 193 -11.92 -6.61 -18.04
N GLN A 194 -12.46 -5.47 -17.60
CA GLN A 194 -13.80 -5.41 -16.99
C GLN A 194 -14.90 -5.11 -18.00
N ASP A 195 -14.59 -4.40 -19.09
CA ASP A 195 -15.54 -4.06 -20.16
C ASP A 195 -15.74 -5.17 -21.22
N GLY A 196 -15.09 -6.33 -21.07
CA GLY A 196 -15.16 -7.48 -21.98
C GLY A 196 -15.58 -8.76 -21.27
#